data_AF-A0AAN1TXT0-F1
#
_entry.id   AF-A0AAN1TXT0-F1
#
_cell.length_a   1.000
_cell.length_b   1.000
_cell.length_c   1.000
_cell.angle_alpha   90.00
_cell.angle_beta   90.00
_cell.angle_gamma   90.00
#
_symmetry.space_group_name_H-M   'P 1'
#
loop_
_entity.id
_entity.type
_entity.pdbx_description
1 polymer ?
#
loop_
_entity_poly.entity_id
_entity_poly.type
_entity_poly.pdbx_seq_one_letter_code
_entity_poly.pdbx_strand_id
1 'polypeptide(L)'
;MKKKSFKFLISCLLTCAMTSSAFASVTIIGTRVIYPASEKEVTVRLDNRGDHPALVQAWVDDGNPDEAVDKINVPFVLLPPVFRMEANKGQTLRIVFTGASLPTGKESIFWLNVLDIPPRDKSLANQNQLQMAIRSRIKIFYRPVQFDTAQANKAASGLVWRHGQKPNFLSATNNSPFYVNVSQINAEDSAGHKLVSEKGEMLAPGETKEFPLKGMSTSQIKTTFKYQYLDDFGAARKVESKINE
;
A
#
# COMPACT_ATOMS: atom_id res chain seq x y z
N MET A 1 12.15 37.87 -34.14
CA MET A 1 12.19 37.01 -32.93
C MET A 1 10.90 36.22 -32.64
N LYS A 2 9.71 36.60 -33.15
CA LYS A 2 8.44 35.90 -32.84
C LYS A 2 8.28 34.47 -33.43
N LYS A 3 8.87 34.17 -34.60
CA LYS A 3 8.73 32.85 -35.27
C LYS A 3 9.49 31.70 -34.59
N LYS A 4 10.58 31.97 -33.85
CA LYS A 4 11.33 30.93 -33.12
C LYS A 4 10.59 30.48 -31.85
N SER A 5 9.90 31.42 -31.17
CA SER A 5 9.09 31.12 -29.98
C SER A 5 7.88 30.23 -30.28
N PHE A 6 7.23 30.44 -31.44
CA PHE A 6 6.09 29.61 -31.87
C PHE A 6 6.48 28.17 -32.21
N LYS A 7 7.63 27.96 -32.87
CA LYS A 7 8.16 26.61 -33.14
C LYS A 7 8.58 25.87 -31.87
N PHE A 8 9.09 26.59 -30.87
CA PHE A 8 9.46 26.02 -29.57
C PHE A 8 8.22 25.60 -28.77
N LEU A 9 7.13 26.40 -28.84
CA LEU A 9 5.85 26.07 -28.20
C LEU A 9 5.21 24.80 -28.80
N ILE A 10 5.26 24.65 -30.13
CA ILE A 10 4.76 23.45 -30.83
C ILE A 10 5.57 22.20 -30.47
N SER A 11 6.91 22.33 -30.38
CA SER A 11 7.80 21.23 -29.98
C SER A 11 7.53 20.75 -28.54
N CYS A 12 7.23 21.68 -27.63
CA CYS A 12 6.87 21.39 -26.23
C CYS A 12 5.47 20.71 -26.13
N LEU A 13 4.54 21.10 -26.99
CA LEU A 13 3.20 20.51 -27.05
C LEU A 13 3.23 19.08 -27.63
N LEU A 14 4.08 18.81 -28.63
CA LEU A 14 4.26 17.48 -29.23
C LEU A 14 4.92 16.48 -28.27
N THR A 15 5.82 16.95 -27.40
CA THR A 15 6.52 16.10 -26.41
C THR A 15 5.65 15.76 -25.20
N CYS A 16 4.70 16.62 -24.81
CA CYS A 16 3.71 16.28 -23.76
C CYS A 16 2.67 15.24 -24.22
N ALA A 17 2.49 15.06 -25.53
CA ALA A 17 1.54 14.09 -26.08
C ALA A 17 2.06 12.64 -26.10
N MET A 18 3.33 12.40 -25.77
CA MET A 18 3.94 11.07 -25.73
C MET A 18 4.02 10.49 -24.31
N THR A 19 3.02 10.75 -23.46
CA THR A 19 2.89 10.01 -22.21
C THR A 19 2.30 8.65 -22.52
N SER A 20 3.16 7.64 -22.66
CA SER A 20 2.73 6.25 -22.66
C SER A 20 2.14 5.94 -21.28
N SER A 21 0.82 5.92 -21.19
CA SER A 21 0.12 5.41 -20.01
C SER A 21 0.53 3.96 -19.80
N ALA A 22 1.17 3.70 -18.66
CA ALA A 22 1.43 2.34 -18.21
C ALA A 22 0.09 1.72 -17.80
N PHE A 23 -0.53 0.95 -18.70
CA PHE A 23 -1.79 0.29 -18.45
C PHE A 23 -1.53 -1.05 -17.75
N ALA A 24 -1.77 -1.09 -16.43
CA ALA A 24 -2.07 -2.36 -15.79
C ALA A 24 -3.42 -2.84 -16.36
N SER A 25 -3.50 -4.11 -16.79
CA SER A 25 -4.76 -4.64 -17.28
C SER A 25 -5.72 -4.74 -16.09
N VAL A 26 -5.36 -5.47 -15.03
CA VAL A 26 -6.22 -5.65 -13.87
C VAL A 26 -5.78 -4.80 -12.67
N THR A 27 -6.69 -4.01 -12.12
CA THR A 27 -6.46 -3.21 -10.91
C THR A 27 -7.40 -3.61 -9.78
N ILE A 28 -6.90 -3.54 -8.54
CA ILE A 28 -7.71 -3.72 -7.33
C ILE A 28 -8.33 -2.37 -6.95
N ILE A 29 -9.63 -2.34 -6.67
CA ILE A 29 -10.30 -1.16 -6.14
C ILE A 29 -10.03 -1.07 -4.64
N GLY A 30 -9.12 -0.15 -4.27
CA GLY A 30 -8.63 0.04 -2.91
C GLY A 30 -7.17 -0.40 -2.76
N THR A 31 -6.53 0.02 -1.67
CA THR A 31 -5.09 -0.28 -1.39
C THR A 31 -4.90 -1.19 -0.18
N ARG A 32 -5.99 -1.59 0.46
CA ARG A 32 -6.07 -2.50 1.61
C ARG A 32 -7.50 -2.99 1.79
N VAL A 33 -7.64 -4.08 2.52
CA VAL A 33 -8.92 -4.66 2.93
C VAL A 33 -8.98 -4.61 4.46
N ILE A 34 -10.05 -4.06 5.00
CA ILE A 34 -10.41 -4.25 6.41
C ILE A 34 -11.40 -5.41 6.45
N TYR A 35 -11.08 -6.46 7.20
CA TYR A 35 -11.95 -7.60 7.43
C TYR A 35 -12.44 -7.55 8.89
N PRO A 36 -13.66 -7.05 9.17
CA PRO A 36 -14.20 -7.08 10.51
C PRO A 36 -14.54 -8.52 10.92
N ALA A 37 -14.17 -8.93 12.14
CA ALA A 37 -14.40 -10.26 12.65
C ALA A 37 -15.89 -10.62 12.81
N SER A 38 -16.78 -9.62 12.83
CA SER A 38 -18.23 -9.79 12.82
C SER A 38 -18.78 -10.25 11.46
N GLU A 39 -18.02 -10.06 10.38
CA GLU A 39 -18.45 -10.37 9.02
C GLU A 39 -18.06 -11.78 8.59
N LYS A 40 -18.99 -12.48 7.95
CA LYS A 40 -18.75 -13.80 7.36
C LYS A 40 -17.88 -13.74 6.11
N GLU A 41 -17.92 -12.61 5.42
CA GLU A 41 -17.14 -12.37 4.21
C GLU A 41 -17.01 -10.86 3.95
N VAL A 42 -16.02 -10.50 3.15
CA VAL A 42 -15.90 -9.17 2.57
C VAL A 42 -15.63 -9.28 1.07
N THR A 43 -15.99 -8.24 0.31
CA THR A 43 -15.82 -8.22 -1.13
C THR A 43 -14.74 -7.23 -1.56
N VAL A 44 -13.95 -7.61 -2.55
CA VAL A 44 -13.00 -6.73 -3.23
C VAL A 44 -13.34 -6.68 -4.71
N ARG A 45 -13.46 -5.47 -5.25
CA ARG A 45 -13.70 -5.28 -6.68
C ARG A 45 -12.38 -5.20 -7.43
N LEU A 46 -12.28 -5.91 -8.54
CA LEU A 46 -11.22 -5.79 -9.53
C LEU A 46 -11.80 -5.19 -10.80
N ASP A 47 -11.05 -4.34 -11.48
CA ASP A 47 -11.42 -3.83 -12.82
C ASP A 47 -10.30 -4.16 -13.81
N ASN A 48 -10.65 -4.79 -14.93
CA ASN A 48 -9.77 -4.89 -16.08
C ASN A 48 -9.93 -3.62 -16.94
N ARG A 49 -8.95 -2.73 -16.91
CA ARG A 49 -8.88 -1.49 -17.71
C ARG A 49 -8.04 -1.63 -18.97
N GLY A 50 -7.57 -2.83 -19.27
CA GLY A 50 -6.89 -3.13 -20.52
C GLY A 50 -7.87 -3.45 -21.66
N ASP A 51 -7.33 -3.45 -22.88
CA ASP A 51 -8.07 -3.74 -24.12
C ASP A 51 -8.13 -5.25 -24.44
N HIS A 52 -7.59 -6.09 -23.55
CA HIS A 52 -7.52 -7.54 -23.71
C HIS A 52 -8.07 -8.26 -22.49
N PRO A 53 -8.59 -9.49 -22.66
CA PRO A 53 -8.97 -10.33 -21.53
C PRO A 53 -7.73 -10.77 -20.75
N ALA A 54 -7.87 -10.92 -19.44
CA ALA A 54 -6.83 -11.41 -18.55
C ALA A 54 -7.27 -12.69 -17.85
N LEU A 55 -6.34 -13.62 -17.61
CA LEU A 55 -6.54 -14.67 -16.62
C LEU A 55 -6.06 -14.13 -15.27
N VAL A 56 -6.94 -14.14 -14.27
CA VAL A 56 -6.65 -13.67 -12.93
C VAL A 56 -6.58 -14.85 -11.98
N GLN A 57 -5.52 -14.88 -11.17
CA GLN A 57 -5.39 -15.78 -10.04
C GLN A 57 -5.28 -14.94 -8.76
N ALA A 58 -6.08 -15.27 -7.75
CA ALA A 58 -6.09 -14.59 -6.46
C ALA A 58 -5.91 -15.58 -5.31
N TRP A 59 -5.09 -15.20 -4.33
CA TRP A 59 -4.89 -15.96 -3.09
C TRP A 59 -4.54 -15.01 -1.93
N VAL A 60 -4.69 -15.50 -0.69
CA VAL A 60 -4.26 -14.79 0.51
C VAL A 60 -3.00 -15.46 1.05
N ASP A 61 -2.01 -14.69 1.51
CA ASP A 61 -0.80 -15.17 2.19
C ASP A 61 -0.64 -14.55 3.60
N ASP A 62 0.31 -15.05 4.39
CA ASP A 62 0.58 -14.65 5.78
C ASP A 62 1.76 -13.68 5.97
N GLY A 63 2.36 -13.21 4.87
CA GLY A 63 3.50 -12.29 4.90
C GLY A 63 4.63 -12.68 3.98
N ASN A 64 4.79 -13.96 3.65
CA ASN A 64 5.84 -14.42 2.75
C ASN A 64 5.43 -14.31 1.27
N PRO A 65 5.99 -13.33 0.50
CA PRO A 65 5.63 -13.15 -0.91
C PRO A 65 6.14 -14.27 -1.83
N ASP A 66 7.08 -15.10 -1.37
CA ASP A 66 7.73 -16.12 -2.21
C ASP A 66 7.27 -17.54 -1.88
N GLU A 67 6.33 -17.69 -0.93
CA GLU A 67 5.76 -18.99 -0.61
C GLU A 67 4.92 -19.52 -1.78
N ALA A 68 5.09 -20.81 -2.07
CA ALA A 68 4.33 -21.49 -3.10
C ALA A 68 2.86 -21.61 -2.65
N VAL A 69 1.93 -21.33 -3.56
CA VAL A 69 0.49 -21.22 -3.26
C VAL A 69 -0.09 -22.47 -2.59
N ASP A 70 0.44 -23.65 -2.91
CA ASP A 70 0.05 -24.94 -2.33
C ASP A 70 0.49 -25.16 -0.89
N LYS A 71 1.44 -24.35 -0.39
CA LYS A 71 1.95 -24.42 0.98
C LYS A 71 1.33 -23.38 1.92
N ILE A 72 0.63 -22.40 1.36
CA ILE A 72 0.04 -21.31 2.13
C ILE A 72 -1.08 -21.86 3.02
N ASN A 73 -0.95 -21.65 4.32
CA ASN A 73 -1.95 -22.04 5.32
C ASN A 73 -2.48 -20.80 6.05
N VAL A 74 -3.52 -20.20 5.50
CA VAL A 74 -4.18 -19.00 6.06
C VAL A 74 -5.67 -19.25 6.27
N PRO A 75 -6.32 -18.57 7.22
CA PRO A 75 -7.72 -18.81 7.53
C PRO A 75 -8.68 -18.07 6.60
N PHE A 76 -8.36 -18.02 5.30
CA PHE A 76 -9.15 -17.33 4.29
C PHE A 76 -9.29 -18.16 3.03
N VAL A 77 -10.47 -18.10 2.43
CA VAL A 77 -10.77 -18.64 1.11
C VAL A 77 -11.25 -17.52 0.20
N LEU A 78 -10.79 -17.55 -1.04
CA LEU A 78 -11.19 -16.59 -2.08
C LEU A 78 -12.11 -17.24 -3.10
N LEU A 79 -13.16 -16.53 -3.48
CA LEU A 79 -14.15 -17.00 -4.45
C LEU A 79 -14.42 -15.93 -5.53
N PRO A 80 -14.21 -16.23 -6.82
CA PRO A 80 -13.44 -17.37 -7.37
C PRO A 80 -11.91 -17.15 -7.23
N PRO A 81 -11.10 -18.21 -7.03
CA PRO A 81 -9.64 -18.09 -6.91
C PRO A 81 -8.93 -17.95 -8.26
N VAL A 82 -9.53 -18.45 -9.35
CA VAL A 82 -9.03 -18.30 -10.72
C VAL A 82 -10.21 -18.02 -11.65
N PHE A 83 -10.08 -17.02 -12.50
CA PHE A 83 -11.14 -16.63 -13.43
C PHE A 83 -10.60 -15.79 -14.57
N ARG A 84 -11.34 -15.75 -15.67
CA ARG A 84 -11.06 -14.88 -16.80
C ARG A 84 -11.82 -13.57 -16.65
N MET A 85 -11.14 -12.44 -16.79
CA MET A 85 -11.73 -11.11 -16.86
C MET A 85 -11.67 -10.59 -18.30
N GLU A 86 -12.80 -10.28 -18.90
CA GLU A 86 -12.82 -9.62 -20.20
C GLU A 86 -12.32 -8.17 -20.13
N ALA A 87 -11.91 -7.64 -21.28
CA ALA A 87 -11.46 -6.25 -21.42
C ALA A 87 -12.55 -5.27 -20.93
N ASN A 88 -12.14 -4.22 -20.22
CA ASN A 88 -13.04 -3.17 -19.73
C ASN A 88 -14.18 -3.69 -18.82
N LYS A 89 -14.01 -4.85 -18.16
CA LYS A 89 -14.99 -5.44 -17.24
C LYS A 89 -14.49 -5.45 -15.80
N GLY A 90 -15.42 -5.35 -14.85
CA GLY A 90 -15.16 -5.54 -13.44
C GLY A 90 -15.56 -6.94 -12.98
N GLN A 91 -14.85 -7.46 -11.98
CA GLN A 91 -15.15 -8.70 -11.29
C GLN A 91 -15.10 -8.48 -9.78
N THR A 92 -16.02 -9.12 -9.04
CA THR A 92 -15.99 -9.09 -7.58
C THR A 92 -15.40 -10.39 -7.04
N LEU A 93 -14.42 -10.24 -6.15
CA LEU A 93 -13.79 -11.31 -5.39
C LEU A 93 -14.39 -11.33 -3.99
N ARG A 94 -14.83 -12.49 -3.51
CA ARG A 94 -15.27 -12.68 -2.12
C ARG A 94 -14.14 -13.27 -1.30
N ILE A 95 -13.88 -12.68 -0.14
CA ILE A 95 -12.92 -13.15 0.85
C ILE A 95 -13.74 -13.69 2.03
N VAL A 96 -13.58 -14.97 2.34
CA VAL A 96 -14.35 -15.67 3.39
C VAL A 96 -13.38 -16.14 4.46
N PHE A 97 -13.63 -15.79 5.72
CA PHE A 97 -12.87 -16.29 6.85
C PHE A 97 -13.31 -17.72 7.22
N THR A 98 -12.35 -18.62 7.44
CA THR A 98 -12.63 -20.04 7.67
C THR A 98 -12.80 -20.42 9.14
N GLY A 99 -12.72 -19.46 10.06
CA GLY A 99 -13.04 -19.68 11.48
C GLY A 99 -11.87 -20.15 12.35
N ALA A 100 -10.61 -20.00 11.91
CA ALA A 100 -9.46 -20.30 12.76
C ALA A 100 -9.39 -19.38 13.98
N SER A 101 -8.70 -19.82 15.04
CA SER A 101 -8.50 -18.99 16.23
C SER A 101 -7.43 -17.93 15.96
N LEU A 102 -7.85 -16.66 15.83
CA LEU A 102 -6.96 -15.51 15.73
C LEU A 102 -6.92 -14.71 17.04
N PRO A 103 -5.84 -13.95 17.33
CA PRO A 103 -5.78 -13.05 18.47
C PRO A 103 -6.98 -12.09 18.51
N THR A 104 -7.71 -12.09 19.62
CA THR A 104 -8.85 -11.17 19.80
C THR A 104 -8.41 -9.80 20.33
N GLY A 105 -7.28 -9.72 21.04
CA GLY A 105 -6.80 -8.47 21.65
C GLY A 105 -6.05 -7.51 20.72
N LYS A 106 -5.82 -7.87 19.45
CA LYS A 106 -5.11 -7.06 18.45
C LYS A 106 -5.49 -7.45 17.03
N GLU A 107 -5.25 -6.57 16.08
CA GLU A 107 -5.39 -6.92 14.66
C GLU A 107 -4.42 -8.04 14.26
N SER A 108 -4.83 -8.81 13.26
CA SER A 108 -3.97 -9.74 12.53
C SER A 108 -3.84 -9.27 11.09
N ILE A 109 -2.68 -9.51 10.47
CA ILE A 109 -2.40 -9.07 9.10
C ILE A 109 -2.19 -10.26 8.17
N PHE A 110 -2.75 -10.14 6.97
CA PHE A 110 -2.59 -11.05 5.85
C PHE A 110 -2.41 -10.22 4.57
N TRP A 111 -2.18 -10.86 3.43
CA TRP A 111 -2.01 -10.15 2.16
C TRP A 111 -2.85 -10.79 1.06
N LEU A 112 -3.66 -9.98 0.39
CA LEU A 112 -4.32 -10.36 -0.86
C LEU A 112 -3.32 -10.22 -2.00
N ASN A 113 -3.15 -11.30 -2.76
CA ASN A 113 -2.41 -11.30 -4.02
C ASN A 113 -3.40 -11.42 -5.18
N VAL A 114 -3.18 -10.63 -6.22
CA VAL A 114 -3.90 -10.70 -7.49
C VAL A 114 -2.86 -10.73 -8.61
N LEU A 115 -2.72 -11.88 -9.25
CA LEU A 115 -1.85 -12.11 -10.40
C LEU A 115 -2.66 -11.95 -11.68
N ASP A 116 -2.28 -10.99 -12.50
CA ASP A 116 -2.81 -10.71 -13.84
C ASP A 116 -1.91 -11.36 -14.89
N ILE A 117 -2.47 -12.32 -15.63
CA ILE A 117 -1.78 -13.04 -16.70
C ILE A 117 -2.40 -12.61 -18.05
N PRO A 118 -1.68 -11.82 -18.85
CA PRO A 118 -2.18 -11.36 -20.14
C PRO A 118 -2.23 -12.52 -21.18
N PRO A 119 -3.05 -12.39 -22.23
CA PRO A 119 -3.09 -13.37 -23.29
C PRO A 119 -1.82 -13.28 -24.13
N ARG A 120 -1.42 -14.40 -24.75
CA ARG A 120 -0.34 -14.38 -25.73
C ARG A 120 -0.83 -13.78 -27.05
N ASP A 121 -0.07 -12.85 -27.60
CA ASP A 121 -0.33 -12.35 -28.95
C ASP A 121 0.14 -13.37 -29.99
N LYS A 122 -0.82 -13.97 -30.69
CA LYS A 122 -0.56 -14.95 -31.75
C LYS A 122 0.11 -14.33 -32.98
N SER A 123 -0.09 -13.03 -33.24
CA SER A 123 0.49 -12.34 -34.39
C SER A 123 2.02 -12.22 -34.27
N LEU A 124 2.52 -12.26 -33.04
CA LEU A 124 3.94 -12.17 -32.71
C LEU A 124 4.55 -13.54 -32.37
N ALA A 125 3.84 -14.66 -32.58
CA ALA A 125 4.23 -15.99 -32.10
C ALA A 125 5.64 -16.47 -32.52
N ASN A 126 6.13 -16.01 -33.68
CA ASN A 126 7.46 -16.36 -34.20
C ASN A 126 8.52 -15.27 -33.95
N GLN A 127 8.22 -14.31 -33.08
CA GLN A 127 9.12 -13.23 -32.69
C GLN A 127 9.57 -13.39 -31.23
N ASN A 128 10.74 -12.86 -30.93
CA ASN A 128 11.20 -12.76 -29.55
C ASN A 128 10.34 -11.75 -28.79
N GLN A 129 9.55 -12.23 -27.84
CA GLN A 129 8.66 -11.41 -27.04
C GLN A 129 8.99 -11.54 -25.55
N LEU A 130 8.99 -10.41 -24.86
CA LEU A 130 8.96 -10.37 -23.40
C LEU A 130 7.50 -10.22 -22.96
N GLN A 131 6.98 -11.24 -22.28
CA GLN A 131 5.66 -11.19 -21.66
C GLN A 131 5.81 -11.09 -20.14
N MET A 132 5.11 -10.14 -19.54
CA MET A 132 5.12 -9.92 -18.09
C MET A 132 3.74 -10.20 -17.51
N ALA A 133 3.71 -10.96 -16.41
CA ALA A 133 2.54 -11.07 -15.55
C ALA A 133 2.75 -10.18 -14.31
N ILE A 134 1.71 -9.46 -13.89
CA ILE A 134 1.82 -8.49 -12.80
C ILE A 134 1.10 -9.03 -11.57
N ARG A 135 1.82 -9.14 -10.45
CA ARG A 135 1.24 -9.48 -9.15
C ARG A 135 1.06 -8.23 -8.30
N SER A 136 -0.19 -7.82 -8.11
CA SER A 136 -0.55 -6.79 -7.14
C SER A 136 -0.76 -7.42 -5.76
N ARG A 137 -0.21 -6.80 -4.72
CA ARG A 137 -0.30 -7.30 -3.34
C ARG A 137 -0.76 -6.18 -2.40
N ILE A 138 -1.86 -6.39 -1.69
CA ILE A 138 -2.41 -5.43 -0.70
C ILE A 138 -2.66 -6.11 0.63
N LYS A 139 -2.65 -5.32 1.71
CA LYS A 139 -2.81 -5.82 3.08
C LYS A 139 -4.28 -6.11 3.38
N ILE A 140 -4.55 -7.19 4.09
CA ILE A 140 -5.82 -7.51 4.74
C ILE A 140 -5.59 -7.36 6.25
N PHE A 141 -6.35 -6.49 6.89
CA PHE A 141 -6.34 -6.34 8.35
C PHE A 141 -7.57 -7.05 8.90
N TYR A 142 -7.38 -8.19 9.55
CA TYR A 142 -8.43 -8.86 10.32
C TYR A 142 -8.60 -8.13 11.64
N ARG A 143 -9.78 -7.53 11.83
CA ARG A 143 -10.09 -6.63 12.94
C ARG A 143 -11.09 -7.27 13.89
N PRO A 144 -10.68 -7.60 15.13
CA PRO A 144 -11.58 -8.07 16.18
C PRO A 144 -12.81 -7.17 16.41
N VAL A 145 -13.92 -7.76 16.87
CA VAL A 145 -15.25 -7.11 16.96
C VAL A 145 -15.25 -5.85 17.83
N GLN A 146 -14.41 -5.80 18.86
CA GLN A 146 -14.33 -4.65 19.77
C GLN A 146 -13.55 -3.45 19.23
N PHE A 147 -13.06 -3.52 17.98
CA PHE A 147 -12.24 -2.49 17.34
C PHE A 147 -12.95 -1.88 16.13
N ASP A 148 -12.97 -0.54 16.07
CA ASP A 148 -13.56 0.22 14.98
C ASP A 148 -12.55 1.13 14.25
N THR A 149 -13.01 1.76 13.17
CA THR A 149 -12.21 2.70 12.36
C THR A 149 -11.82 3.97 13.12
N ALA A 150 -12.63 4.44 14.08
CA ALA A 150 -12.30 5.63 14.86
C ALA A 150 -11.11 5.36 15.79
N GLN A 151 -11.09 4.19 16.44
CA GLN A 151 -9.98 3.71 17.24
C GLN A 151 -8.72 3.49 16.39
N ALA A 152 -8.85 2.93 15.18
CA ALA A 152 -7.73 2.77 14.24
C ALA A 152 -7.10 4.14 13.86
N ASN A 153 -7.94 5.14 13.58
CA ASN A 153 -7.45 6.51 13.29
C ASN A 153 -6.80 7.17 14.51
N LYS A 154 -7.35 6.95 15.71
CA LYS A 154 -6.76 7.43 16.97
C LYS A 154 -5.41 6.75 17.24
N ALA A 155 -5.30 5.45 17.01
CA ALA A 155 -4.06 4.72 17.09
C ALA A 155 -2.99 5.28 16.14
N ALA A 156 -3.38 5.53 14.89
CA ALA A 156 -2.47 6.02 13.87
C ALA A 156 -1.97 7.45 14.12
N SER A 157 -2.80 8.31 14.71
CA SER A 157 -2.42 9.68 15.11
C SER A 157 -1.73 9.74 16.48
N GLY A 158 -1.92 8.73 17.33
CA GLY A 158 -1.43 8.63 18.70
C GLY A 158 -0.12 7.86 18.87
N LEU A 159 0.70 7.73 17.81
CA LEU A 159 2.03 7.15 17.92
C LEU A 159 2.90 7.96 18.90
N VAL A 160 3.69 7.26 19.71
CA VAL A 160 4.65 7.89 20.64
C VAL A 160 5.99 8.02 19.93
N TRP A 161 6.50 9.24 19.86
CA TRP A 161 7.73 9.53 19.13
C TRP A 161 8.88 9.86 20.09
N ARG A 162 10.08 9.40 19.76
CA ARG A 162 11.33 9.71 20.47
C ARG A 162 12.45 9.97 19.48
N HIS A 163 13.54 10.55 19.96
CA HIS A 163 14.79 10.53 19.19
C HIS A 163 15.22 9.08 18.94
N GLY A 164 15.68 8.80 17.72
CA GLY A 164 16.26 7.50 17.39
C GLY A 164 17.65 7.32 18.02
N GLN A 165 18.16 6.09 17.94
CA GLN A 165 19.49 5.74 18.46
C GLN A 165 20.63 6.41 17.69
N LYS A 166 20.38 6.82 16.44
CA LYS A 166 21.33 7.51 15.57
C LYS A 166 20.94 8.97 15.34
N PRO A 167 21.91 9.87 15.09
CA PRO A 167 21.62 11.20 14.60
C PRO A 167 20.74 11.14 13.34
N ASN A 168 19.71 11.98 13.26
CA ASN A 168 18.73 12.05 12.16
C ASN A 168 17.76 10.87 12.04
N PHE A 169 17.56 10.11 13.11
CA PHE A 169 16.51 9.09 13.18
C PHE A 169 15.41 9.55 14.14
N LEU A 170 14.17 9.22 13.79
CA LEU A 170 13.04 9.29 14.71
C LEU A 170 12.55 7.88 15.01
N SER A 171 12.30 7.59 16.28
CA SER A 171 11.73 6.33 16.71
C SER A 171 10.24 6.53 16.99
N ALA A 172 9.40 5.68 16.42
CA ALA A 172 7.96 5.67 16.69
C ALA A 172 7.57 4.36 17.36
N THR A 173 6.83 4.44 18.46
CA THR A 173 6.26 3.29 19.17
C THR A 173 4.75 3.27 18.98
N ASN A 174 4.24 2.13 18.52
CA ASN A 174 2.81 1.85 18.39
C ASN A 174 2.30 1.08 19.62
N ASN A 175 1.79 1.79 20.62
CA ASN A 175 1.22 1.16 21.83
C ASN A 175 -0.23 0.65 21.63
N SER A 176 -0.77 0.74 20.42
CA SER A 176 -2.15 0.38 20.12
C SER A 176 -2.29 -1.08 19.66
N PRO A 177 -3.52 -1.64 19.68
CA PRO A 177 -3.80 -2.97 19.12
C PRO A 177 -3.91 -3.00 17.58
N PHE A 178 -3.65 -1.89 16.88
CA PHE A 178 -3.82 -1.75 15.43
C PHE A 178 -2.48 -1.74 14.69
N TYR A 179 -2.47 -2.14 13.42
CA TYR A 179 -1.35 -1.87 12.52
C TYR A 179 -1.40 -0.43 12.01
N VAL A 180 -0.31 0.32 12.17
CA VAL A 180 -0.23 1.73 11.75
C VAL A 180 0.73 1.87 10.57
N ASN A 181 0.28 2.46 9.46
CA ASN A 181 1.13 2.71 8.31
C ASN A 181 1.54 4.18 8.27
N VAL A 182 2.79 4.47 8.61
CA VAL A 182 3.39 5.81 8.44
C VAL A 182 3.95 5.89 7.03
N SER A 183 3.38 6.74 6.18
CA SER A 183 3.81 6.90 4.79
C SER A 183 4.99 7.86 4.64
N GLN A 184 5.04 8.92 5.44
CA GLN A 184 6.07 9.94 5.35
C GLN A 184 6.21 10.72 6.66
N ILE A 185 7.43 11.12 7.01
CA ILE A 185 7.73 12.07 8.07
C ILE A 185 8.37 13.32 7.45
N ASN A 186 7.93 14.49 7.90
CA ASN A 186 8.45 15.80 7.54
C ASN A 186 8.81 16.52 8.83
N ALA A 187 10.11 16.61 9.11
CA ALA A 187 10.66 17.29 10.26
C ALA A 187 11.57 18.45 9.82
N GLU A 188 11.99 19.25 10.78
CA GLU A 188 12.99 20.29 10.60
C GLU A 188 14.00 20.20 11.74
N ASP A 189 15.26 20.53 11.47
CA ASP A 189 16.24 20.75 12.53
C ASP A 189 16.09 22.15 13.15
N SER A 190 16.75 22.41 14.27
CA SER A 190 16.71 23.71 14.95
C SER A 190 17.21 24.88 14.08
N ALA A 191 18.05 24.61 13.07
CA ALA A 191 18.51 25.58 12.09
C ALA A 191 17.51 25.83 10.93
N GLY A 192 16.41 25.08 10.86
CA GLY A 192 15.36 25.22 9.85
C GLY A 192 15.57 24.38 8.58
N HIS A 193 16.54 23.48 8.57
CA HIS A 193 16.73 22.54 7.46
C HIS A 193 15.68 21.45 7.48
N LYS A 194 15.11 21.15 6.30
CA LYS A 194 14.07 20.13 6.14
C LYS A 194 14.67 18.72 6.14
N LEU A 195 14.02 17.86 6.91
CA LEU A 195 14.35 16.44 7.04
C LEU A 195 13.12 15.61 6.67
N VAL A 196 13.30 14.63 5.79
CA VAL A 196 12.19 13.79 5.29
C VAL A 196 12.54 12.32 5.43
N SER A 197 11.60 11.49 5.87
CA SER A 197 11.81 10.04 5.93
C SER A 197 12.09 9.45 4.55
N GLU A 198 13.04 8.53 4.47
CA GLU A 198 13.39 7.88 3.19
C GLU A 198 12.27 7.03 2.60
N LYS A 199 11.57 6.32 3.48
CA LYS A 199 10.48 5.41 3.14
C LYS A 199 9.44 5.41 4.24
N GLY A 200 8.22 5.05 3.87
CA GLY A 200 7.18 4.70 4.83
C GLY A 200 7.41 3.30 5.40
N GLU A 201 6.89 3.08 6.60
CA GLU A 201 6.95 1.81 7.31
C GLU A 201 5.59 1.54 7.96
N MET A 202 5.27 0.27 8.14
CA MET A 202 4.15 -0.16 8.95
C MET A 202 4.65 -0.65 10.29
N LEU A 203 4.02 -0.17 11.36
CA LEU A 203 4.23 -0.64 12.73
C LEU A 203 3.13 -1.63 13.10
N ALA A 204 3.53 -2.81 13.55
CA ALA A 204 2.65 -3.79 14.17
C ALA A 204 2.20 -3.33 15.57
N PRO A 205 1.14 -3.94 16.14
CA PRO A 205 0.75 -3.71 17.52
C PRO A 205 1.90 -3.95 18.51
N GLY A 206 2.25 -2.95 19.31
CA GLY A 206 3.36 -2.99 20.27
C GLY A 206 4.75 -2.75 19.67
N GLU A 207 4.86 -2.56 18.35
CA GLU A 207 6.16 -2.42 17.68
C GLU A 207 6.73 -1.01 17.85
N THR A 208 8.06 -0.94 17.95
CA THR A 208 8.82 0.30 17.79
C THR A 208 9.65 0.22 16.51
N LYS A 209 9.57 1.24 15.66
CA LYS A 209 10.37 1.35 14.44
C LYS A 209 11.15 2.65 14.38
N GLU A 210 12.36 2.56 13.83
CA GLU A 210 13.16 3.74 13.53
C GLU A 210 12.99 4.17 12.07
N PHE A 211 12.92 5.48 11.88
CA PHE A 211 12.76 6.13 10.59
C PHE A 211 14.01 6.98 10.30
N PRO A 212 14.85 6.58 9.33
CA PRO A 212 15.93 7.42 8.87
C PRO A 212 15.36 8.66 8.16
N LEU A 213 15.85 9.83 8.54
CA LEU A 213 15.52 11.09 7.87
C LEU A 213 16.68 11.56 6.99
N LYS A 214 16.39 11.85 5.73
CA LYS A 214 17.31 12.48 4.78
C LYS A 214 17.18 14.00 4.83
N GLY A 215 18.33 14.66 4.73
CA GLY A 215 18.47 16.09 4.60
C GLY A 215 19.77 16.57 5.27
N MET A 216 20.14 17.82 5.03
CA MET A 216 21.27 18.45 5.69
C MET A 216 20.85 18.77 7.12
N SER A 217 21.20 17.90 8.07
CA SER A 217 20.98 18.17 9.48
C SER A 217 22.24 18.75 10.08
N THR A 218 22.15 19.97 10.60
CA THR A 218 23.28 20.64 11.25
C THR A 218 23.04 20.82 12.75
N SER A 219 21.89 20.37 13.26
CA SER A 219 21.44 20.54 14.64
C SER A 219 20.42 19.47 15.04
N GLN A 220 19.96 19.49 16.30
CA GLN A 220 18.94 18.56 16.77
C GLN A 220 17.61 18.79 16.02
N ILE A 221 16.87 17.70 15.80
CA ILE A 221 15.52 17.77 15.23
C ILE A 221 14.62 18.58 16.19
N LYS A 222 13.84 19.53 15.66
CA LYS A 222 12.85 20.27 16.45
C LYS A 222 11.89 19.29 17.15
N THR A 223 11.47 19.65 18.36
CA THR A 223 10.54 18.85 19.16
C THR A 223 9.24 18.56 18.41
N THR A 224 8.73 19.51 17.62
CA THR A 224 7.50 19.35 16.84
C THR A 224 7.80 19.05 15.37
N PHE A 225 7.07 18.12 14.79
CA PHE A 225 7.19 17.74 13.37
C PHE A 225 5.85 17.22 12.84
N LYS A 226 5.77 16.97 11.54
CA LYS A 226 4.55 16.44 10.89
C LYS A 226 4.82 15.08 10.29
N TYR A 227 3.90 14.15 10.44
CA TYR A 227 3.95 12.88 9.72
C TYR A 227 2.62 12.60 9.03
N GLN A 228 2.67 11.68 8.07
CA GLN A 228 1.53 11.19 7.33
C GLN A 228 1.33 9.71 7.65
N TYR A 229 0.09 9.33 7.90
CA TYR A 229 -0.32 7.94 7.99
C TYR A 229 -1.41 7.62 6.96
N LEU A 230 -1.56 6.34 6.62
CA LEU A 230 -2.66 5.88 5.76
C LEU A 230 -3.80 5.34 6.61
N ASP A 231 -5.01 5.90 6.44
CA ASP A 231 -6.22 5.42 7.10
C ASP A 231 -6.76 4.11 6.48
N ASP A 232 -7.88 3.59 7.00
CA ASP A 232 -8.52 2.36 6.52
C ASP A 232 -8.94 2.45 5.05
N PHE A 233 -9.25 3.65 4.56
CA PHE A 233 -9.63 3.90 3.16
C PHE A 233 -8.41 4.09 2.25
N GLY A 234 -7.19 4.03 2.81
CA GLY A 234 -5.94 4.26 2.09
C GLY A 234 -5.65 5.73 1.83
N ALA A 235 -6.37 6.67 2.45
CA ALA A 235 -6.12 8.09 2.32
C ALA A 235 -4.99 8.52 3.26
N ALA A 236 -4.08 9.36 2.75
CA ALA A 236 -3.01 9.95 3.55
C ALA A 236 -3.56 11.06 4.44
N ARG A 237 -3.38 10.91 5.76
CA ARG A 237 -3.76 11.89 6.78
C ARG A 237 -2.50 12.50 7.39
N LYS A 238 -2.48 13.83 7.49
CA LYS A 238 -1.38 14.58 8.10
C LYS A 238 -1.67 14.82 9.57
N VAL A 239 -0.68 14.57 10.41
CA VAL A 239 -0.73 14.82 11.86
C VAL A 239 0.51 15.58 12.27
N GLU A 240 0.32 16.57 13.13
CA GLU A 240 1.40 17.21 13.86
C GLU A 240 1.63 16.45 15.17
N SER A 241 2.89 16.22 15.50
CA SER A 241 3.27 15.48 16.69
C SER A 241 4.51 16.08 17.32
N LYS A 242 4.80 15.61 18.52
CA LYS A 242 5.95 16.03 19.31
C LYS A 242 6.80 14.82 19.67
N ILE A 243 8.11 15.04 19.72
CA ILE A 243 9.08 14.11 20.26
C ILE A 243 8.92 14.15 21.78
N ASN A 244 8.65 12.99 22.37
CA ASN A 244 8.65 12.80 23.80
C ASN A 244 10.09 12.55 24.26
N GLU A 245 10.45 13.17 25.39
CA GLU A 245 11.70 12.88 26.10
C GLU A 245 11.69 11.47 26.72
#